data_AF-A0A7R9DUC9-F1
#
_entry.id   AF-A0A7R9DUC9-F1
#
_cell.length_a   1.000
_cell.length_b   1.000
_cell.length_c   1.000
_cell.angle_alpha   90.00
_cell.angle_beta   90.00
_cell.angle_gamma   90.00
#
_symmetry.space_group_name_H-M   'P 1'
#
loop_
_entity.id
_entity.type
_entity.pdbx_description
1 polymer ?
#
loop_
_entity_poly.entity_id
_entity_poly.type
_entity_poly.pdbx_seq_one_letter_code
_entity_poly.pdbx_strand_id
1 'polypeptide(L)'
;ACSVIELYGILDPVTRDWTDGLLSCIFREINKPTDRKEKRYILFDGDVDALWIENMNSVMDDNKLLTLANGERVRLQPHCALLFEVGDLQYASPATVSRAGMVYVDPKNLGYDPFWERWLCARPSLEEREELGALYQRYVPGSVLLIKEGVVGVAQEDPLKTIIPQTALNMVSAPRGI
;
A
#
# COMPACT_ATOMS: atom_id res chain seq x y z
N ALA A 1 -5.78 6.74 13.12
CA ALA A 1 -6.11 7.36 11.83
C ALA A 1 -6.12 8.87 12.00
N CYS A 2 -5.53 9.62 11.06
CA CYS A 2 -5.51 11.08 11.06
C CYS A 2 -6.82 11.61 10.47
N SER A 3 -7.37 12.68 11.03
CA SER A 3 -8.58 13.31 10.47
C SER A 3 -8.27 14.07 9.18
N VAL A 4 -9.29 14.29 8.32
CA VAL A 4 -9.14 15.10 7.09
C VAL A 4 -8.64 16.51 7.40
N ILE A 5 -9.07 17.07 8.53
CA ILE A 5 -8.64 18.38 9.03
C ILE A 5 -7.14 18.39 9.35
N GLU A 6 -6.65 17.41 10.11
CA GLU A 6 -5.23 17.30 10.44
C GLU A 6 -4.38 16.98 9.19
N LEU A 7 -4.95 16.31 8.20
CA LEU A 7 -4.26 15.98 6.94
C LEU A 7 -4.06 17.22 6.06
N TYR A 8 -5.12 17.98 5.77
CA TYR A 8 -5.04 19.11 4.82
C TYR A 8 -4.80 20.47 5.48
N GLY A 9 -5.13 20.60 6.76
CA GLY A 9 -5.15 21.87 7.49
C GLY A 9 -6.57 22.42 7.63
N ILE A 10 -6.70 23.42 8.50
CA ILE A 10 -7.98 24.07 8.81
C ILE A 10 -7.83 25.58 8.80
N LEU A 11 -8.83 26.24 8.23
CA LEU A 11 -9.04 27.66 8.37
C LEU A 11 -10.05 27.86 9.51
N ASP A 12 -9.62 28.49 10.60
CA ASP A 12 -10.51 28.79 11.72
C ASP A 12 -11.65 29.70 11.23
N PRO A 13 -12.93 29.32 11.40
CA PRO A 13 -14.06 30.09 10.87
C PRO A 13 -14.28 31.42 11.60
N VAL A 14 -13.76 31.56 12.83
CA VAL A 14 -13.91 32.75 13.68
C VAL A 14 -12.71 33.66 13.52
N THR A 15 -11.50 33.16 13.74
CA THR A 15 -10.28 33.99 13.70
C THR A 15 -9.76 34.20 12.28
N ARG A 16 -10.15 33.32 11.34
CA ARG A 16 -9.61 33.23 9.99
C ARG A 16 -8.12 32.89 9.94
N ASP A 17 -7.58 32.34 11.03
CA ASP A 17 -6.21 31.85 11.06
C ASP A 17 -6.11 30.50 10.35
N TRP A 18 -5.05 30.36 9.57
CA TRP A 18 -4.75 29.11 8.88
C TRP A 18 -3.80 28.26 9.71
N THR A 19 -4.18 27.00 9.93
CA THR A 19 -3.32 25.97 10.51
C THR A 19 -3.00 24.93 9.44
N ASP A 20 -1.72 24.74 9.16
CA ASP A 20 -1.26 23.74 8.20
C ASP A 20 -1.53 22.31 8.69
N GLY A 21 -1.91 21.46 7.74
CA GLY A 21 -2.01 20.02 7.96
C GLY A 21 -0.73 19.30 7.60
N LEU A 22 -0.70 17.99 7.89
CA LEU A 22 0.43 17.12 7.59
C LEU A 22 0.76 17.11 6.09
N LEU A 23 -0.26 16.98 5.24
CA LEU A 23 -0.09 16.89 3.80
C LEU A 23 0.37 18.22 3.20
N SER A 24 -0.15 19.35 3.66
CA SER A 24 0.30 20.67 3.17
C SER A 24 1.78 20.87 3.48
N CYS A 25 2.24 20.48 4.67
CA CYS A 25 3.66 20.52 5.05
C CYS A 25 4.52 19.62 4.15
N ILE A 26 4.12 18.36 3.95
CA ILE A 26 4.84 17.41 3.09
C ILE A 26 4.91 17.92 1.64
N PHE A 27 3.81 18.47 1.12
CA PHE A 27 3.78 19.04 -0.22
C PHE A 27 4.74 20.21 -0.37
N ARG A 28 4.84 21.09 0.62
CA ARG A 28 5.82 22.19 0.55
C ARG A 28 7.25 21.66 0.61
N GLU A 29 7.52 20.67 1.46
CA GLU A 29 8.85 20.08 1.59
C GLU A 29 9.31 19.39 0.30
N ILE A 30 8.45 18.54 -0.28
CA ILE A 30 8.82 17.75 -1.46
C ILE A 30 9.06 18.64 -2.68
N ASN A 31 8.31 19.74 -2.80
CA ASN A 31 8.40 20.68 -3.91
C ASN A 31 9.59 21.66 -3.80
N LYS A 32 10.35 21.63 -2.70
CA LYS A 32 11.59 22.41 -2.62
C LYS A 32 12.53 22.03 -3.78
N PRO A 33 13.20 23.02 -4.39
CA PRO A 33 14.17 22.77 -5.43
C PRO A 33 15.28 21.87 -4.90
N THR A 34 15.77 21.00 -5.77
CA THR A 34 16.86 20.06 -5.48
C THR A 34 17.93 20.24 -6.53
N ASP A 35 19.19 20.28 -6.09
CA ASP A 35 20.35 20.40 -6.97
C ASP A 35 20.67 19.06 -7.66
N ARG A 36 19.98 17.98 -7.25
CA ARG A 36 20.19 16.62 -7.75
C ARG A 36 19.06 16.20 -8.66
N LYS A 37 19.38 15.42 -9.70
CA LYS A 37 18.38 14.77 -10.55
C LYS A 37 17.79 13.56 -9.83
N GLU A 38 16.83 13.81 -8.95
CA GLU A 38 16.13 12.79 -8.17
C GLU A 38 14.62 12.80 -8.44
N LYS A 39 13.94 11.69 -8.13
CA LYS A 39 12.48 11.63 -8.05
C LYS A 39 12.08 11.50 -6.59
N ARG A 40 11.08 12.27 -6.17
CA ARG A 40 10.54 12.24 -4.80
C ARG A 40 9.11 11.72 -4.86
N TYR A 41 8.75 10.82 -3.95
CA TYR A 41 7.44 10.20 -3.91
C TYR A 41 6.75 10.50 -2.58
N ILE A 42 5.48 10.90 -2.63
CA ILE A 42 4.59 10.86 -1.48
C ILE A 42 3.86 9.53 -1.54
N LEU A 43 4.09 8.67 -0.56
CA LEU A 43 3.41 7.39 -0.41
C LEU A 43 2.21 7.54 0.52
N PHE A 44 1.04 7.16 0.03
CA PHE A 44 -0.18 6.99 0.82
C PHE A 44 -0.40 5.49 0.99
N ASP A 45 -0.18 4.98 2.19
CA ASP A 45 -0.42 3.59 2.58
C ASP A 45 -1.73 3.52 3.38
N GLY A 46 -2.77 2.96 2.77
CA GLY A 46 -4.06 2.77 3.40
C GLY A 46 -5.23 2.93 2.44
N ASP A 47 -6.41 2.49 2.90
CA ASP A 47 -7.62 2.51 2.09
C ASP A 47 -8.05 3.93 1.70
N VAL A 48 -8.57 4.04 0.48
CA VAL A 48 -9.07 5.31 -0.05
C VAL A 48 -10.50 5.53 0.40
N ASP A 49 -10.72 6.66 1.07
CA ASP A 49 -12.06 7.16 1.43
C ASP A 49 -12.44 8.31 0.49
N ALA A 50 -13.73 8.36 0.13
CA ALA A 50 -14.29 9.39 -0.72
C ALA A 50 -13.99 10.82 -0.22
N LEU A 51 -13.99 11.04 1.10
CA LEU A 51 -13.86 12.37 1.68
C LEU A 51 -12.48 13.00 1.47
N TRP A 52 -11.41 12.22 1.62
CA TRP A 52 -10.06 12.75 1.45
C TRP A 52 -9.60 12.73 -0.01
N ILE A 53 -10.06 11.76 -0.82
CA ILE A 53 -9.65 11.67 -2.23
C ILE A 53 -10.28 12.76 -3.10
N GLU A 54 -11.44 13.29 -2.72
CA GLU A 54 -12.06 14.41 -3.42
C GLU A 54 -11.18 15.65 -3.45
N ASN A 55 -10.54 15.97 -2.32
CA ASN A 55 -9.59 17.08 -2.21
C ASN A 55 -8.29 16.85 -3.02
N MET A 56 -8.01 15.60 -3.42
CA MET A 56 -6.85 15.25 -4.25
C MET A 56 -7.12 15.32 -5.75
N ASN A 57 -8.38 15.46 -6.18
CA ASN A 57 -8.75 15.39 -7.60
C ASN A 57 -7.95 16.37 -8.48
N SER A 58 -7.77 17.60 -8.01
CA SER A 58 -7.05 18.67 -8.73
C SER A 58 -5.53 18.47 -8.79
N VAL A 59 -4.96 17.61 -7.93
CA VAL A 59 -3.53 17.27 -7.99
C VAL A 59 -3.27 15.97 -8.75
N MET A 60 -4.28 15.11 -8.85
CA MET A 60 -4.22 13.89 -9.66
C MET A 60 -4.53 14.14 -11.14
N ASP A 61 -5.18 15.25 -11.49
CA ASP A 61 -5.42 15.64 -12.88
C ASP A 61 -4.16 16.28 -13.54
N ASP A 62 -4.32 16.71 -14.80
CA ASP A 62 -3.24 17.34 -15.58
C ASP A 62 -2.75 18.67 -14.99
N ASN A 63 -3.54 19.33 -14.13
CA ASN A 63 -3.15 20.59 -13.50
C ASN A 63 -2.06 20.38 -12.44
N LYS A 64 -2.05 19.20 -11.79
CA LYS A 64 -1.12 18.84 -10.72
C LYS A 64 -1.09 19.90 -9.60
N LEU A 65 -2.27 20.37 -9.19
CA LEU A 65 -2.45 21.50 -8.29
C LEU A 65 -3.21 21.10 -7.02
N LEU A 66 -2.52 21.09 -5.88
CA LEU A 66 -3.17 20.95 -4.58
C LEU A 66 -3.80 22.29 -4.20
N THR A 67 -5.11 22.30 -3.96
CA THR A 67 -5.85 23.49 -3.51
C THR A 67 -6.26 23.32 -2.05
N LEU A 68 -5.73 24.16 -1.17
CA LEU A 68 -6.01 24.14 0.27
C LEU A 68 -7.24 25.01 0.60
N ALA A 69 -7.85 24.78 1.75
CA ALA A 69 -9.08 25.48 2.16
C ALA A 69 -8.87 27.00 2.40
N ASN A 70 -7.64 27.43 2.69
CA ASN A 70 -7.26 28.86 2.73
C ASN A 70 -7.16 29.51 1.34
N GLY A 71 -7.34 28.76 0.26
CA GLY A 71 -7.21 29.22 -1.12
C GLY A 71 -5.79 29.13 -1.70
N GLU A 72 -4.81 28.66 -0.91
CA GLU A 72 -3.45 28.41 -1.40
C GLU A 72 -3.45 27.30 -2.46
N ARG A 73 -2.66 27.50 -3.50
CA ARG A 73 -2.55 26.60 -4.65
C ARG A 73 -1.10 26.17 -4.81
N VAL A 74 -0.79 24.93 -4.44
CA VAL A 74 0.55 24.36 -4.49
C VAL A 74 0.67 23.42 -5.68
N ARG A 75 1.49 23.80 -6.68
CA ARG A 75 1.71 22.97 -7.87
C ARG A 75 2.78 21.91 -7.61
N LEU A 76 2.44 20.65 -7.87
CA LEU A 76 3.36 19.53 -7.78
C LEU A 76 4.42 19.62 -8.88
N GLN A 77 5.68 19.65 -8.48
CA GLN A 77 6.81 19.77 -9.38
C GLN A 77 7.04 18.48 -10.21
N PRO A 78 7.66 18.57 -11.40
CA PRO A 78 7.86 17.41 -12.27
C PRO A 78 8.70 16.27 -11.68
N HIS A 79 9.55 16.57 -10.70
CA HIS A 79 10.35 15.57 -9.97
C HIS A 79 9.60 14.91 -8.82
N CYS A 80 8.38 15.35 -8.52
CA CYS A 80 7.54 14.80 -7.48
C CYS A 80 6.44 13.90 -8.08
N ALA A 81 6.11 12.82 -7.38
CA ALA A 81 5.02 11.92 -7.77
C ALA A 81 4.24 11.45 -6.53
N LEU A 82 2.99 11.04 -6.76
CA LEU A 82 2.13 10.47 -5.74
C LEU A 82 2.03 8.96 -6.00
N LEU A 83 2.12 8.17 -4.93
CA LEU A 83 1.96 6.72 -4.97
C LEU A 83 0.93 6.32 -3.93
N PHE A 84 -0.05 5.52 -4.33
CA PHE A 84 -1.12 5.03 -3.46
C PHE A 84 -1.02 3.52 -3.38
N GLU A 85 -0.80 3.00 -2.17
CA GLU A 85 -0.97 1.59 -1.83
C GLU A 85 -2.36 1.42 -1.23
N VAL A 86 -3.21 0.66 -1.90
CA VAL A 86 -4.62 0.48 -1.54
C VAL A 86 -4.97 -1.00 -1.61
N GLY A 87 -5.72 -1.50 -0.63
CA GLY A 87 -6.20 -2.88 -0.63
C GLY A 87 -7.34 -3.08 -1.63
N ASP A 88 -8.33 -2.18 -1.60
CA ASP A 88 -9.43 -2.15 -2.55
C ASP A 88 -9.84 -0.71 -2.90
N LEU A 89 -10.56 -0.57 -4.01
CA LEU A 89 -11.05 0.72 -4.53
C LEU A 89 -12.58 0.76 -4.56
N GLN A 90 -13.26 -0.04 -3.73
CA GLN A 90 -14.72 -0.20 -3.82
C GLN A 90 -15.49 1.11 -3.56
N TYR A 91 -14.89 2.04 -2.82
CA TYR A 91 -15.46 3.35 -2.49
C TYR A 91 -14.95 4.49 -3.39
N ALA A 92 -14.04 4.21 -4.32
CA ALA A 92 -13.52 5.20 -5.25
C ALA A 92 -14.36 5.25 -6.53
N SER A 93 -14.73 6.45 -6.98
CA SER A 93 -15.45 6.59 -8.24
C SER A 93 -14.56 6.26 -9.45
N PRO A 94 -15.11 5.68 -10.55
CA PRO A 94 -14.35 5.43 -11.78
C PRO A 94 -13.65 6.69 -12.32
N ALA A 95 -14.28 7.86 -12.17
CA ALA A 95 -13.70 9.13 -12.58
C ALA A 95 -12.44 9.49 -11.77
N THR A 96 -12.45 9.23 -10.46
CA THR A 96 -11.31 9.45 -9.57
C THR A 96 -10.12 8.57 -9.95
N VAL A 97 -10.36 7.27 -10.12
CA VAL A 97 -9.28 6.31 -10.43
C VAL A 97 -8.73 6.47 -11.85
N SER A 98 -9.54 7.00 -12.79
CA SER A 98 -9.09 7.23 -14.17
C SER A 98 -7.97 8.27 -14.31
N ARG A 99 -7.76 9.09 -13.28
CA ARG A 99 -6.71 10.11 -13.22
C ARG A 99 -5.34 9.55 -12.82
N ALA A 100 -5.30 8.31 -12.32
CA ALA A 100 -4.08 7.66 -11.86
C ALA A 100 -3.71 6.47 -12.76
N GLY A 101 -2.40 6.20 -12.89
CA GLY A 101 -1.93 4.95 -13.46
C GLY A 101 -2.16 3.81 -12.48
N MET A 102 -2.91 2.79 -12.89
CA MET A 102 -3.24 1.64 -12.04
C MET A 102 -2.29 0.47 -12.31
N VAL A 103 -1.69 -0.07 -11.26
CA VAL A 103 -0.91 -1.31 -11.31
C VAL A 103 -1.62 -2.33 -10.43
N TYR A 104 -2.21 -3.35 -11.05
CA TYR A 104 -2.83 -4.43 -10.31
C TYR A 104 -1.80 -5.49 -9.94
N VAL A 105 -1.77 -5.86 -8.68
CA VAL A 105 -0.90 -6.90 -8.15
C VAL A 105 -1.76 -8.08 -7.75
N ASP A 106 -1.67 -9.17 -8.50
CA ASP A 106 -2.42 -10.39 -8.20
C ASP A 106 -1.85 -11.04 -6.91
N PRO A 107 -2.68 -11.25 -5.86
CA PRO A 107 -2.26 -11.94 -4.66
C PRO A 107 -1.73 -13.37 -4.91
N LYS A 108 -2.08 -14.00 -6.03
CA LYS A 108 -1.49 -15.29 -6.44
C LYS A 108 -0.01 -15.18 -6.77
N ASN A 109 0.42 -14.02 -7.28
CA ASN A 109 1.82 -13.75 -7.61
C ASN A 109 2.64 -13.32 -6.37
N LEU A 110 1.99 -12.83 -5.32
CA LEU A 110 2.60 -12.65 -4.00
C LEU A 110 2.34 -13.88 -3.13
N GLY A 111 3.10 -14.93 -3.40
CA GLY A 111 3.15 -16.13 -2.58
C GLY A 111 3.88 -15.94 -1.25
N TYR A 112 3.96 -17.01 -0.47
CA TYR A 112 4.75 -17.06 0.77
C TYR A 112 6.25 -17.28 0.51
N ASP A 113 6.61 -17.70 -0.71
CA ASP A 113 7.98 -18.06 -1.10
C ASP A 113 8.98 -16.91 -0.89
N PRO A 114 8.72 -15.66 -1.31
CA PRO A 114 9.68 -14.56 -1.10
C PRO A 114 9.95 -14.26 0.38
N PHE A 115 8.97 -14.49 1.25
CA PHE A 115 9.13 -14.31 2.69
C PHE A 115 10.00 -15.41 3.30
N TRP A 116 9.78 -16.66 2.86
CA TRP A 116 10.63 -17.78 3.22
C TRP A 116 12.08 -17.56 2.77
N GLU A 117 12.28 -17.18 1.51
CA GLU A 117 13.61 -16.91 0.95
C GLU A 117 14.34 -15.82 1.72
N ARG A 118 13.64 -14.72 2.05
CA ARG A 118 14.19 -13.64 2.88
C ARG A 118 14.61 -14.13 4.26
N TRP A 119 13.76 -14.91 4.92
CA TRP A 119 14.06 -15.48 6.25
C TRP A 119 15.24 -16.45 6.20
N LEU A 120 15.32 -17.27 5.16
CA LEU A 120 16.41 -18.22 4.94
C LEU A 120 17.73 -17.48 4.68
N CYS A 121 17.73 -16.44 3.85
CA CYS A 121 18.91 -15.61 3.56
C CYS A 121 19.48 -14.91 4.81
N ALA A 122 18.64 -14.62 5.80
CA ALA A 122 19.06 -14.00 7.06
C ALA A 122 19.81 -14.96 8.00
N ARG A 123 19.81 -16.28 7.73
CA ARG A 123 20.50 -17.28 8.55
C ARG A 123 22.01 -17.21 8.34
N PRO A 124 22.85 -17.31 9.38
CA PRO A 124 24.30 -17.16 9.23
C PRO A 124 25.00 -18.39 8.63
N SER A 125 24.50 -19.60 8.88
CA SER A 125 25.12 -20.86 8.44
C SER A 125 24.63 -21.29 7.05
N LEU A 126 25.55 -21.69 6.17
CA LEU A 126 25.20 -22.21 4.84
C LEU A 126 24.53 -23.60 4.95
N GLU A 127 25.05 -24.46 5.82
CA GLU A 127 24.52 -25.81 6.06
C GLU A 127 23.07 -25.75 6.56
N GLU A 128 22.78 -24.85 7.50
CA GLU A 128 21.43 -24.62 8.00
C GLU A 128 20.48 -24.16 6.88
N ARG A 129 20.95 -23.31 5.95
CA ARG A 129 20.14 -22.84 4.82
C ARG A 129 19.80 -23.98 3.86
N GLU A 130 20.76 -24.84 3.56
CA GLU A 130 20.56 -25.98 2.65
C GLU A 130 19.59 -27.01 3.25
N GLU A 131 19.77 -27.36 4.53
CA GLU A 131 18.88 -28.29 5.23
C GLU A 131 17.45 -27.76 5.33
N LEU A 132 17.28 -26.51 5.79
CA LEU A 132 15.96 -25.90 5.91
C LEU A 132 15.30 -25.70 4.54
N GLY A 133 16.08 -25.35 3.51
CA GLY A 133 15.59 -25.26 2.14
C GLY A 133 15.06 -26.59 1.62
N ALA A 134 15.78 -27.69 1.88
CA ALA A 134 15.35 -29.04 1.50
C ALA A 134 14.06 -29.46 2.23
N LEU A 135 13.96 -29.18 3.53
CA LEU A 135 12.74 -29.45 4.31
C LEU A 135 11.56 -28.62 3.82
N TYR A 136 11.77 -27.34 3.52
CA TYR A 136 10.74 -26.46 3.00
C TYR A 136 10.17 -26.99 1.68
N GLN A 137 11.02 -27.29 0.70
CA GLN A 137 10.57 -27.79 -0.61
C GLN A 137 9.81 -29.12 -0.50
N ARG A 138 10.18 -29.96 0.48
CA ARG A 138 9.53 -31.25 0.69
C ARG A 138 8.15 -31.16 1.32
N TYR A 139 7.96 -30.26 2.28
CA TYR A 139 6.76 -30.26 3.13
C TYR A 139 5.85 -29.06 2.91
N VAL A 140 6.40 -27.85 2.79
CA VAL A 140 5.62 -26.62 2.88
C VAL A 140 4.69 -26.41 1.67
N PRO A 141 5.15 -26.53 0.41
CA PRO A 141 4.27 -26.39 -0.74
C PRO A 141 3.09 -27.36 -0.75
N GLY A 142 3.35 -28.65 -0.46
CA GLY A 142 2.31 -29.67 -0.40
C GLY A 142 1.29 -29.41 0.72
N SER A 143 1.77 -29.02 1.91
CA SER A 143 0.88 -28.68 3.03
C SER A 143 0.02 -27.45 2.75
N VAL A 144 0.59 -26.40 2.14
CA VAL A 144 -0.16 -25.18 1.80
C VAL A 144 -1.22 -25.46 0.72
N LEU A 145 -0.87 -26.25 -0.29
CA LEU A 145 -1.78 -26.64 -1.37
C LEU A 145 -2.96 -27.46 -0.85
N LEU A 146 -2.69 -28.39 0.08
CA LEU A 146 -3.73 -29.14 0.78
C LEU A 146 -4.67 -28.22 1.58
N ILE A 147 -4.12 -27.29 2.36
CA ILE A 147 -4.91 -26.39 3.20
C ILE A 147 -5.83 -25.50 2.35
N LYS A 148 -5.34 -24.97 1.23
CA LYS A 148 -6.07 -24.00 0.41
C LYS A 148 -6.97 -24.60 -0.66
N GLU A 149 -6.47 -25.63 -1.34
CA GLU A 149 -7.11 -26.18 -2.54
C GLU A 149 -7.66 -27.59 -2.30
N GLY A 150 -7.37 -28.19 -1.12
CA GLY A 150 -7.77 -29.56 -0.80
C GLY A 150 -7.00 -30.61 -1.59
N VAL A 151 -5.88 -30.26 -2.22
CA VAL A 151 -5.16 -31.17 -3.11
C VAL A 151 -4.05 -31.92 -2.38
N VAL A 152 -4.09 -33.25 -2.40
CA VAL A 152 -3.02 -34.14 -1.92
C VAL A 152 -2.46 -34.92 -3.12
N GLY A 153 -1.35 -34.44 -3.68
CA GLY A 153 -0.76 -35.06 -4.87
C GLY A 153 -1.67 -34.95 -6.10
N VAL A 154 -2.34 -36.03 -6.47
CA VAL A 154 -3.29 -36.08 -7.61
C VAL A 154 -4.75 -36.15 -7.15
N ALA A 155 -4.99 -36.35 -5.85
CA ALA A 155 -6.33 -36.43 -5.29
C ALA A 155 -6.84 -35.03 -4.93
N GLN A 156 -8.09 -34.73 -5.30
CA GLN A 156 -8.79 -33.52 -4.90
C GLN A 156 -9.78 -33.86 -3.79
N GLU A 157 -9.52 -33.35 -2.59
CA GLU A 157 -10.40 -33.41 -1.43
C GLU A 157 -11.04 -32.05 -1.18
N ASP A 158 -12.01 -31.99 -0.27
CA ASP A 158 -12.61 -30.72 0.15
C ASP A 158 -11.56 -29.84 0.86
N PRO A 159 -11.39 -28.56 0.47
CA PRO A 159 -10.50 -27.65 1.15
C PRO A 159 -10.81 -27.56 2.65
N LEU A 160 -9.76 -27.50 3.47
CA LEU A 160 -9.92 -27.36 4.91
C LEU A 160 -10.64 -26.04 5.22
N LYS A 161 -11.68 -26.12 6.05
CA LYS A 161 -12.41 -24.92 6.50
C LYS A 161 -11.53 -24.13 7.46
N THR A 162 -10.99 -23.02 6.99
CA THR A 162 -10.27 -22.05 7.83
C THR A 162 -11.27 -21.16 8.56
N ILE A 163 -11.11 -21.00 9.88
CA ILE A 163 -11.95 -20.10 10.71
C ILE A 163 -11.83 -18.63 10.23
N ILE A 164 -10.65 -18.26 9.75
CA ILE A 164 -10.35 -16.96 9.14
C ILE A 164 -10.01 -17.21 7.67
N PRO A 165 -10.61 -16.51 6.69
CA PRO A 165 -10.23 -16.65 5.28
C PRO A 165 -8.74 -16.37 5.07
N GLN A 166 -8.00 -17.36 4.57
CA GLN A 166 -6.56 -17.26 4.32
C GLN A 166 -6.28 -17.15 2.81
N THR A 167 -5.62 -16.08 2.39
CA THR A 167 -5.04 -15.94 1.04
C THR A 167 -3.55 -16.28 1.08
N ALA A 168 -2.89 -16.42 -0.07
CA ALA A 168 -1.43 -16.61 -0.11
C ALA A 168 -0.65 -15.50 0.59
N LEU A 169 -1.17 -14.29 0.48
CA LEU A 169 -0.64 -13.08 1.09
C LEU A 169 -0.93 -13.04 2.60
N ASN A 170 -2.16 -13.39 3.00
CA ASN A 170 -2.59 -13.31 4.40
C ASN A 170 -2.00 -14.42 5.29
N MET A 171 -1.47 -15.50 4.72
CA MET A 171 -0.80 -16.56 5.50
C MET A 171 0.50 -16.08 6.16
N VAL A 172 1.15 -15.07 5.60
CA VAL A 172 2.43 -14.57 6.12
C VAL A 172 2.25 -13.32 6.97
N SER A 173 1.26 -12.49 6.66
CA SER A 173 0.83 -11.45 7.58
C SER A 173 0.05 -12.10 8.72
N ALA A 174 0.72 -12.34 9.86
CA ALA A 174 0.00 -12.50 11.12
C ALA A 174 -1.05 -11.37 11.22
N PRO A 175 -2.26 -11.62 11.74
CA PRO A 175 -3.16 -10.52 12.04
C PRO A 175 -2.34 -9.54 12.86
N ARG A 176 -2.19 -8.29 12.37
CA ARG A 176 -1.67 -7.18 13.17
C ARG A 176 -2.68 -7.03 14.30
N GLY A 177 -2.46 -7.81 15.36
CA GLY A 177 -3.37 -7.95 16.47
C GLY A 177 -3.14 -6.82 17.43
N ILE A 178 -4.21 -6.04 17.60
CA ILE A 178 -4.72 -5.42 18.84
C ILE A 178 -3.83 -4.35 19.47
#